data_AF-A0AAD0T516-F1
#
_entry.id   AF-A0AAD0T516-F1
#
_cell.length_a   1.000
_cell.length_b   1.000
_cell.length_c   1.000
_cell.angle_alpha   90.00
_cell.angle_beta   90.00
_cell.angle_gamma   90.00
#
_symmetry.space_group_name_H-M   'P 1'
#
loop_
_entity.id
_entity.type
_entity.pdbx_description
1 polymer ?
#
loop_
_entity_poly.entity_id
_entity_poly.type
_entity_poly.pdbx_seq_one_letter_code
_entity_poly.pdbx_strand_id
1 'polypeptide(L)'
;MKKFNILILTFLLTFSALAERGGGRGKYRDEEGRRGHRDRHEKVEDFSKDIAKLSKEDIAKLEGEFNKFQKEQMNKRLKLENQIFDLREKFLEQNRSMVLKHIKEMNAIKSKIKFGNKDANKSIRKELKEKSSEFRKKMKELRHKTQRDEIKKLKKEFKAQMKAERKKFREKIKSYRK
;
A
#
# COMPACT_ATOMS: atom_id res chain seq x y z
N MET A 1 35.53 -12.34 1.93
CA MET A 1 34.28 -13.13 1.76
C MET A 1 33.21 -12.84 2.81
N LYS A 2 33.48 -12.85 4.13
CA LYS A 2 32.45 -12.58 5.16
C LYS A 2 31.72 -11.23 5.01
N LYS A 3 32.43 -10.13 4.73
CA LYS A 3 31.83 -8.80 4.49
C LYS A 3 30.95 -8.74 3.22
N PHE A 4 31.30 -9.53 2.21
CA PHE A 4 30.60 -9.62 0.92
C PHE A 4 29.25 -10.32 1.05
N ASN A 5 29.22 -11.41 1.80
CA ASN A 5 27.98 -12.13 2.11
C ASN A 5 27.03 -11.26 2.94
N ILE A 6 27.56 -10.45 3.87
CA ILE A 6 26.75 -9.51 4.66
C ILE A 6 26.11 -8.46 3.75
N LEU A 7 26.84 -7.90 2.78
CA LEU A 7 26.32 -6.88 1.87
C LEU A 7 25.22 -7.42 0.97
N ILE A 8 25.42 -8.62 0.40
CA ILE A 8 24.43 -9.34 -0.38
C ILE A 8 23.21 -9.71 0.49
N LEU A 9 23.41 -10.15 1.74
CA LEU A 9 22.33 -10.43 2.69
C LEU A 9 21.55 -9.17 3.08
N THR A 10 22.20 -8.03 3.32
CA THR A 10 21.52 -6.76 3.61
C THR A 10 20.79 -6.21 2.40
N PHE A 11 21.35 -6.38 1.19
CA PHE A 11 20.68 -6.12 -0.07
C PHE A 11 19.40 -6.97 -0.10
N LEU A 12 19.52 -8.30 -0.01
CA LEU A 12 18.39 -9.24 -0.06
C LEU A 12 17.33 -9.02 1.04
N LEU A 13 17.72 -8.77 2.28
CA LEU A 13 16.80 -8.51 3.41
C LEU A 13 16.05 -7.19 3.24
N THR A 14 16.70 -6.14 2.72
CA THR A 14 16.01 -4.89 2.40
C THR A 14 15.04 -5.07 1.23
N PHE A 15 15.33 -5.94 0.25
CA PHE A 15 14.39 -6.25 -0.85
C PHE A 15 13.21 -7.14 -0.45
N SER A 16 13.41 -8.09 0.46
CA SER A 16 12.35 -8.97 0.98
C SER A 16 11.44 -8.23 1.97
N ALA A 17 12.01 -7.48 2.92
CA ALA A 17 11.24 -6.71 3.89
C ALA A 17 10.44 -5.54 3.26
N LEU A 18 10.89 -4.99 2.12
CA LEU A 18 10.11 -4.01 1.34
C LEU A 18 8.92 -4.63 0.60
N ALA A 19 8.98 -5.91 0.24
CA ALA A 19 7.92 -6.58 -0.52
C ALA A 19 6.82 -7.17 0.39
N GLU A 20 7.18 -7.63 1.59
CA GLU A 20 6.29 -8.44 2.43
C GLU A 20 5.39 -7.65 3.37
N ARG A 21 5.78 -6.44 3.82
CA ARG A 21 5.03 -5.75 4.89
C ARG A 21 3.72 -5.07 4.46
N GLY A 22 3.26 -5.30 3.22
CA GLY A 22 2.11 -4.60 2.63
C GLY A 22 1.08 -5.44 1.88
N GLY A 23 1.10 -6.77 1.98
CA GLY A 23 0.09 -7.58 1.30
C GLY A 23 0.12 -9.06 1.66
N GLY A 24 -0.93 -9.50 2.37
CA GLY A 24 -1.52 -10.84 2.39
C GLY A 24 -0.60 -12.05 2.21
N ARG A 25 -0.63 -12.95 3.21
CA ARG A 25 -0.47 -14.39 2.96
C ARG A 25 -1.46 -14.79 1.84
N GLY A 26 -0.97 -14.96 0.62
CA GLY A 26 -1.84 -15.26 -0.52
C GLY A 26 -1.11 -15.28 -1.85
N LYS A 27 -0.64 -16.48 -2.24
CA LYS A 27 -0.62 -17.01 -3.60
C LYS A 27 -0.36 -16.00 -4.74
N TYR A 28 0.90 -15.61 -4.94
CA TYR A 28 1.31 -15.16 -6.27
C TYR A 28 1.60 -16.42 -7.11
N ARG A 29 0.67 -16.75 -8.00
CA ARG A 29 0.84 -17.65 -9.13
C ARG A 29 1.09 -16.80 -10.38
N ASP A 30 2.09 -17.19 -11.14
CA ASP A 30 2.43 -16.65 -12.45
C ASP A 30 1.30 -16.98 -13.46
N GLU A 31 1.32 -16.41 -14.67
CA GLU A 31 0.27 -16.64 -15.70
C GLU A 31 0.09 -18.13 -16.06
N GLU A 32 1.06 -18.98 -15.73
CA GLU A 32 1.02 -20.45 -15.90
C GLU A 32 0.75 -21.24 -14.60
N GLY A 33 0.45 -20.57 -13.48
CA GLY A 33 0.06 -21.25 -12.24
C GLY A 33 1.20 -21.98 -11.49
N ARG A 34 2.46 -21.78 -11.85
CA ARG A 34 3.60 -22.34 -11.11
C ARG A 34 3.89 -21.51 -9.85
N ARG A 35 4.51 -22.13 -8.84
CA ARG A 35 5.01 -21.41 -7.65
C ARG A 35 6.39 -20.84 -8.04
N GLY A 36 6.51 -19.51 -8.14
CA GLY A 36 7.73 -18.78 -8.50
C GLY A 36 8.90 -18.89 -7.51
N HIS A 37 9.34 -20.12 -7.22
CA HIS A 37 10.49 -20.46 -6.37
C HIS A 37 11.76 -20.68 -7.20
N ARG A 38 11.66 -21.27 -8.40
CA ARG A 38 12.81 -21.49 -9.30
C ARG A 38 13.34 -20.19 -9.90
N ASP A 39 12.47 -19.37 -10.51
CA ASP A 39 12.85 -18.06 -11.09
C ASP A 39 13.46 -17.08 -10.10
N ARG A 40 13.13 -17.22 -8.81
CA ARG A 40 13.67 -16.38 -7.75
C ARG A 40 15.10 -16.76 -7.40
N HIS A 41 15.41 -18.06 -7.39
CA HIS A 41 16.76 -18.56 -7.11
C HIS A 41 17.73 -18.21 -8.23
N GLU A 42 17.31 -18.44 -9.48
CA GLU A 42 18.13 -18.19 -10.68
C GLU A 42 18.53 -16.71 -10.80
N LYS A 43 17.57 -15.79 -10.56
CA LYS A 43 17.84 -14.33 -10.56
C LYS A 43 18.74 -13.85 -9.42
N VAL A 44 18.83 -14.60 -8.32
CA VAL A 44 19.70 -14.27 -7.18
C VAL A 44 21.13 -14.77 -7.44
N GLU A 45 21.27 -15.95 -8.06
CA GLU A 45 22.57 -16.48 -8.48
C GLU A 45 23.21 -15.64 -9.59
N ASP A 46 22.41 -15.12 -10.53
CA ASP A 46 22.95 -14.20 -11.55
C ASP A 46 23.48 -12.92 -10.92
N PHE A 47 22.77 -12.35 -9.93
CA PHE A 47 23.21 -11.14 -9.26
C PHE A 47 24.48 -11.34 -8.40
N SER A 48 24.66 -12.51 -7.79
CA SER A 48 25.88 -12.81 -7.02
C SER A 48 27.10 -13.02 -7.94
N LYS A 49 26.92 -13.70 -9.08
CA LYS A 49 27.93 -13.84 -10.14
C LYS A 49 28.34 -12.49 -10.72
N ASP A 50 27.37 -11.60 -10.86
CA ASP A 50 27.54 -10.26 -11.39
C ASP A 50 28.40 -9.36 -10.48
N ILE A 51 28.27 -9.50 -9.16
CA ILE A 51 29.08 -8.73 -8.20
C ILE A 51 30.49 -9.33 -8.07
N ALA A 52 30.64 -10.65 -8.24
CA ALA A 52 31.93 -11.34 -8.14
C ALA A 52 32.95 -10.92 -9.21
N LYS A 53 32.51 -10.30 -10.32
CA LYS A 53 33.36 -9.82 -11.43
C LYS A 53 33.88 -8.38 -11.24
N LEU A 54 33.52 -7.70 -10.15
CA LEU A 54 33.85 -6.29 -9.92
C LEU A 54 35.18 -6.13 -9.17
N SER A 55 35.92 -5.06 -9.50
CA SER A 55 37.14 -4.68 -8.75
C SER A 55 36.79 -4.14 -7.35
N LYS A 56 37.74 -4.17 -6.42
CA LYS A 56 37.54 -3.62 -5.06
C LYS A 56 37.19 -2.12 -5.07
N GLU A 57 37.73 -1.37 -6.02
CA GLU A 57 37.46 0.06 -6.18
C GLU A 57 36.05 0.33 -6.72
N ASP A 58 35.59 -0.48 -7.68
CA ASP A 58 34.22 -0.40 -8.20
C ASP A 58 33.19 -0.82 -7.15
N ILE A 59 33.53 -1.80 -6.31
CA ILE A 59 32.70 -2.20 -5.17
C ILE A 59 32.55 -1.04 -4.18
N ALA A 60 33.63 -0.36 -3.80
CA ALA A 60 33.55 0.77 -2.87
C ALA A 60 32.71 1.94 -3.43
N LYS A 61 32.82 2.22 -4.74
CA LYS A 61 31.95 3.21 -5.42
C LYS A 61 30.48 2.77 -5.39
N LEU A 62 30.21 1.50 -5.71
CA LEU A 62 28.87 0.94 -5.69
C LEU A 62 28.25 0.89 -4.29
N GLU A 63 29.03 0.68 -3.24
CA GLU A 63 28.57 0.77 -1.85
C GLU A 63 28.07 2.18 -1.51
N GLY A 64 28.83 3.22 -1.88
CA GLY A 64 28.41 4.61 -1.69
C GLY A 64 27.13 4.95 -2.46
N GLU A 65 27.02 4.49 -3.70
CA GLU A 65 25.81 4.66 -4.52
C GLU A 65 24.61 3.86 -3.99
N PHE A 66 24.86 2.65 -3.50
CA PHE A 66 23.83 1.80 -2.90
C PHE A 66 23.26 2.45 -1.64
N ASN A 67 24.10 3.02 -0.78
CA ASN A 67 23.65 3.73 0.41
C ASN A 67 22.79 4.94 0.07
N LYS A 68 23.16 5.71 -0.97
CA LYS A 68 22.34 6.82 -1.49
C LYS A 68 20.98 6.30 -2.00
N PHE A 69 21.00 5.25 -2.81
CA PHE A 69 19.80 4.61 -3.34
C PHE A 69 18.86 4.12 -2.22
N GLN A 70 19.40 3.47 -1.18
CA GLN A 70 18.61 3.04 -0.01
C GLN A 70 17.98 4.23 0.73
N LYS A 71 18.74 5.31 0.94
CA LYS A 71 18.24 6.51 1.61
C LYS A 71 17.11 7.18 0.81
N GLU A 72 17.25 7.26 -0.51
CA GLU A 72 16.20 7.78 -1.39
C GLU A 72 14.93 6.91 -1.36
N GLN A 73 15.09 5.59 -1.41
CA GLN A 73 13.98 4.63 -1.32
C GLN A 73 13.24 4.77 0.02
N MET A 74 13.98 4.90 1.12
CA MET A 74 13.41 5.15 2.44
C MET A 74 12.62 6.46 2.48
N ASN A 75 13.18 7.55 1.97
CA ASN A 75 12.50 8.85 1.96
C ASN A 75 11.22 8.82 1.11
N LYS A 76 11.23 8.14 -0.05
CA LYS A 76 10.04 7.96 -0.89
C LYS A 76 8.98 7.14 -0.15
N ARG A 77 9.37 6.12 0.61
CA ARG A 77 8.46 5.35 1.45
C ARG A 77 7.83 6.20 2.55
N LEU A 78 8.63 7.01 3.25
CA LEU A 78 8.11 7.93 4.26
C LEU A 78 7.08 8.89 3.67
N LYS A 79 7.37 9.47 2.50
CA LYS A 79 6.42 10.33 1.77
C LYS A 79 5.12 9.61 1.44
N LEU A 80 5.19 8.38 0.93
CA LEU A 80 3.99 7.58 0.62
C LEU A 80 3.17 7.31 1.89
N GLU A 81 3.80 6.89 2.98
CA GLU A 81 3.08 6.58 4.22
C GLU A 81 2.39 7.84 4.78
N ASN A 82 3.07 9.00 4.74
CA ASN A 82 2.45 10.27 5.13
C ASN A 82 1.22 10.58 4.27
N GLN A 83 1.31 10.46 2.94
CA GLN A 83 0.15 10.65 2.05
C GLN A 83 -1.01 9.69 2.38
N ILE A 84 -0.71 8.44 2.76
CA ILE A 84 -1.72 7.47 3.17
C ILE A 84 -2.35 7.87 4.50
N PHE A 85 -1.57 8.38 5.45
CA PHE A 85 -2.10 8.88 6.73
C PHE A 85 -2.99 10.10 6.53
N ASP A 86 -2.59 11.07 5.72
CA ASP A 86 -3.38 12.26 5.41
C ASP A 86 -4.73 11.88 4.78
N LEU A 87 -4.75 10.90 3.86
CA LEU A 87 -5.99 10.39 3.27
C LEU A 87 -6.89 9.68 4.29
N ARG A 88 -6.29 8.95 5.23
CA ARG A 88 -7.04 8.29 6.31
C ARG A 88 -7.63 9.31 7.28
N GLU A 89 -6.89 10.35 7.62
CA GLU A 89 -7.36 11.45 8.46
C GLU A 89 -8.55 12.15 7.82
N LYS A 90 -8.42 12.58 6.56
CA LYS A 90 -9.53 13.18 5.79
C LYS A 90 -10.77 12.28 5.76
N PHE A 91 -10.58 10.98 5.54
CA PHE A 91 -11.67 10.01 5.59
C PHE A 91 -12.33 9.96 6.99
N LEU A 92 -11.53 9.94 8.07
CA LEU A 92 -12.05 9.87 9.44
C LEU A 92 -12.84 11.13 9.80
N GLU A 93 -12.37 12.31 9.41
CA GLU A 93 -13.08 13.57 9.60
C GLU A 93 -14.43 13.58 8.87
N GLN A 94 -14.44 13.23 7.59
CA GLN A 94 -15.67 13.15 6.78
C GLN A 94 -16.64 12.12 7.34
N ASN A 95 -16.15 10.93 7.71
CA ASN A 95 -16.93 9.88 8.35
C ASN A 95 -17.56 10.37 9.66
N ARG A 96 -16.77 11.03 10.53
CA ARG A 96 -17.26 11.58 11.79
C ARG A 96 -18.41 12.57 11.55
N SER A 97 -18.21 13.52 10.64
CA SER A 97 -19.22 14.54 10.30
C SER A 97 -20.52 13.88 9.81
N MET A 98 -20.42 12.92 8.89
CA MET A 98 -21.58 12.22 8.34
C MET A 98 -22.34 11.40 9.39
N VAL A 99 -21.63 10.68 10.26
CA VAL A 99 -22.24 9.89 11.34
C VAL A 99 -22.99 10.79 12.31
N LEU A 100 -22.36 11.88 12.77
CA LEU A 100 -22.99 12.80 13.73
C LEU A 100 -24.22 13.48 13.11
N LYS A 101 -24.14 13.89 11.85
CA LYS A 101 -25.29 14.44 11.12
C LYS A 101 -26.42 13.42 11.03
N HIS A 102 -26.11 12.17 10.66
CA HIS A 102 -27.11 11.11 10.59
C HIS A 102 -27.79 10.85 11.93
N ILE A 103 -27.04 10.80 13.04
CA ILE A 103 -27.60 10.63 14.39
C ILE A 103 -28.60 11.75 14.71
N LYS A 104 -28.22 13.02 14.47
CA LYS A 104 -29.09 14.17 14.70
C LYS A 104 -30.38 14.09 13.88
N GLU A 105 -30.26 13.81 12.58
CA GLU A 105 -31.43 13.68 11.69
C GLU A 105 -32.35 12.54 12.11
N MET A 106 -31.79 11.38 12.47
CA MET A 106 -32.57 10.23 12.90
C MET A 106 -33.30 10.49 14.21
N ASN A 107 -32.66 11.17 15.17
CA ASN A 107 -33.31 11.55 16.42
C ASN A 107 -34.46 12.54 16.19
N ALA A 108 -34.27 13.54 15.31
CA ALA A 108 -35.31 14.50 14.96
C ALA A 108 -36.52 13.87 14.25
N ILE A 109 -36.32 12.77 13.51
CA ILE A 109 -37.43 12.02 12.90
C ILE A 109 -38.10 11.13 13.96
N LYS A 110 -37.31 10.46 14.81
CA LYS A 110 -37.84 9.60 15.88
C LYS A 110 -38.67 10.37 16.90
N SER A 111 -38.32 11.62 17.19
CA SER A 111 -39.09 12.46 18.14
C SER A 111 -40.51 12.77 17.65
N LYS A 112 -40.81 12.56 16.37
CA LYS A 112 -42.16 12.73 15.80
C LYS A 112 -43.07 11.51 16.02
N ILE A 113 -42.51 10.39 16.48
CA ILE A 113 -43.27 9.14 16.72
C ILE A 113 -44.22 9.34 17.90
N LYS A 114 -45.50 9.03 17.70
CA LYS A 114 -46.52 9.06 18.75
C LYS A 114 -46.77 7.66 19.29
N PHE A 115 -46.73 7.48 20.61
CA PHE A 115 -47.03 6.19 21.23
C PHE A 115 -48.46 5.73 20.87
N GLY A 116 -48.64 4.42 20.64
CA GLY A 116 -49.95 3.83 20.31
C GLY A 116 -50.50 4.12 18.90
N ASN A 117 -50.03 5.13 18.17
CA ASN A 117 -50.59 5.50 16.87
C ASN A 117 -49.84 4.86 15.68
N LYS A 118 -50.22 3.63 15.34
CA LYS A 118 -49.55 2.83 14.29
C LYS A 118 -49.62 3.46 12.90
N ASP A 119 -50.76 4.03 12.52
CA ASP A 119 -50.99 4.57 11.18
C ASP A 119 -50.23 5.88 10.96
N ALA A 120 -50.26 6.79 11.94
CA ALA A 120 -49.46 8.02 11.88
C ALA A 120 -47.94 7.73 11.88
N ASN A 121 -47.51 6.65 12.53
CA ASN A 121 -46.09 6.26 12.58
C ASN A 121 -45.59 5.53 11.33
N LYS A 122 -46.48 5.05 10.45
CA LYS A 122 -46.09 4.23 9.28
C LYS A 122 -45.24 5.03 8.29
N SER A 123 -45.60 6.29 8.04
CA SER A 123 -44.83 7.21 7.18
C SER A 123 -43.46 7.54 7.80
N ILE A 124 -43.42 7.82 9.11
CA ILE A 124 -42.18 8.11 9.85
C ILE A 124 -41.21 6.92 9.79
N ARG A 125 -41.71 5.69 9.96
CA ARG A 125 -40.88 4.48 9.85
C ARG A 125 -40.32 4.27 8.45
N LYS A 126 -41.07 4.60 7.40
CA LYS A 126 -40.57 4.57 6.01
C LYS A 126 -39.45 5.59 5.82
N GLU A 127 -39.66 6.83 6.26
CA GLU A 127 -38.64 7.89 6.21
C GLU A 127 -37.34 7.49 6.93
N LEU A 128 -37.44 6.94 8.14
CA LEU A 128 -36.28 6.42 8.90
C LEU A 128 -35.52 5.35 8.12
N LYS A 129 -36.25 4.42 7.48
CA LYS A 129 -35.67 3.32 6.71
C LYS A 129 -34.94 3.83 5.46
N GLU A 130 -35.55 4.78 4.76
CA GLU A 130 -35.00 5.42 3.57
C GLU A 130 -33.71 6.19 3.91
N LYS A 131 -33.76 7.08 4.90
CA LYS A 131 -32.56 7.82 5.35
C LYS A 131 -31.45 6.91 5.84
N SER A 132 -31.78 5.84 6.56
CA SER A 132 -30.78 4.84 6.98
C SER A 132 -30.16 4.11 5.78
N SER A 133 -30.94 3.82 4.76
CA SER A 133 -30.47 3.17 3.52
C SER A 133 -29.53 4.08 2.74
N GLU A 134 -29.91 5.35 2.56
CA GLU A 134 -29.08 6.35 1.91
C GLU A 134 -27.77 6.59 2.64
N PHE A 135 -27.81 6.71 3.98
CA PHE A 135 -26.62 6.84 4.80
C PHE A 135 -25.65 5.66 4.58
N ARG A 136 -26.15 4.42 4.62
CA ARG A 136 -25.34 3.22 4.36
C ARG A 136 -24.70 3.24 2.97
N LYS A 137 -25.44 3.66 1.93
CA LYS A 137 -24.91 3.78 0.56
C LYS A 137 -23.79 4.82 0.49
N LYS A 138 -24.01 6.03 1.02
CA LYS A 138 -23.00 7.11 1.05
C LYS A 138 -21.76 6.70 1.84
N MET A 139 -21.93 6.03 2.98
CA MET A 139 -20.82 5.51 3.78
C MET A 139 -20.01 4.42 3.08
N LYS A 140 -20.68 3.54 2.34
CA LYS A 140 -20.02 2.54 1.51
C LYS A 140 -19.20 3.22 0.42
N GLU A 141 -19.78 4.20 -0.27
CA GLU A 141 -19.10 4.96 -1.32
C GLU A 141 -17.85 5.69 -0.81
N LEU A 142 -17.97 6.43 0.30
CA LEU A 142 -16.85 7.12 0.96
C LEU A 142 -15.70 6.15 1.28
N ARG A 143 -16.02 4.95 1.80
CA ARG A 143 -15.01 3.94 2.14
C ARG A 143 -14.33 3.35 0.91
N HIS A 144 -15.09 3.07 -0.14
CA HIS A 144 -14.55 2.41 -1.32
C HIS A 144 -13.78 3.39 -2.22
N LYS A 145 -14.42 4.49 -2.62
CA LYS A 145 -13.82 5.45 -3.57
C LYS A 145 -12.66 6.21 -2.93
N THR A 146 -12.92 6.88 -1.81
CA THR A 146 -11.98 7.86 -1.25
C THR A 146 -10.86 7.19 -0.46
N GLN A 147 -11.17 6.13 0.29
CA GLN A 147 -10.15 5.49 1.12
C GLN A 147 -9.46 4.33 0.41
N ARG A 148 -10.21 3.33 -0.08
CA ARG A 148 -9.59 2.09 -0.59
C ARG A 148 -8.97 2.26 -1.95
N ASP A 149 -9.68 2.86 -2.90
CA ASP A 149 -9.23 2.93 -4.28
C ASP A 149 -8.06 3.91 -4.45
N GLU A 150 -8.11 5.07 -3.80
CA GLU A 150 -7.02 6.04 -3.79
C GLU A 150 -5.75 5.48 -3.13
N ILE A 151 -5.86 4.89 -1.93
CA ILE A 151 -4.70 4.26 -1.27
C ILE A 151 -4.15 3.11 -2.12
N LYS A 152 -5.02 2.31 -2.75
CA LYS A 152 -4.60 1.22 -3.63
C LYS A 152 -3.86 1.74 -4.86
N LYS A 153 -4.33 2.85 -5.45
CA LYS A 153 -3.69 3.53 -6.58
C LYS A 153 -2.29 4.03 -6.18
N LEU A 154 -2.17 4.76 -5.08
CA LEU A 154 -0.88 5.24 -4.55
C LEU A 154 0.10 4.09 -4.32
N LYS A 155 -0.36 3.00 -3.69
CA LYS A 155 0.48 1.81 -3.47
C LYS A 155 0.91 1.14 -4.78
N LYS A 156 0.05 1.11 -5.81
CA LYS A 156 0.37 0.53 -7.11
C LYS A 156 1.43 1.36 -7.83
N GLU A 157 1.25 2.68 -7.86
CA GLU A 157 2.19 3.63 -8.47
C GLU A 157 3.55 3.57 -7.79
N PHE A 158 3.58 3.60 -6.45
CA PHE A 158 4.82 3.43 -5.69
C PHE A 158 5.52 2.11 -6.03
N LYS A 159 4.80 0.98 -6.04
CA LYS A 159 5.39 -0.32 -6.39
C LYS A 159 5.99 -0.31 -7.80
N ALA A 160 5.31 0.29 -8.78
CA ALA A 160 5.80 0.41 -10.15
C ALA A 160 7.08 1.25 -10.20
N GLN A 161 7.09 2.41 -9.52
CA GLN A 161 8.25 3.28 -9.43
C GLN A 161 9.44 2.56 -8.79
N MET A 162 9.24 1.89 -7.64
CA MET A 162 10.33 1.17 -6.97
C MET A 162 10.83 -0.02 -7.80
N LYS A 163 9.97 -0.66 -8.61
CA LYS A 163 10.40 -1.70 -9.56
C LYS A 163 11.29 -1.13 -10.66
N ALA A 164 10.90 0.01 -11.25
CA ALA A 164 11.67 0.68 -12.30
C ALA A 164 13.03 1.15 -11.78
N GLU A 165 13.06 1.79 -10.60
CA GLU A 165 14.30 2.27 -9.98
C GLU A 165 15.25 1.13 -9.64
N ARG A 166 14.74 -0.01 -9.15
CA ARG A 166 15.55 -1.22 -8.94
C ARG A 166 16.13 -1.76 -10.23
N LYS A 167 15.38 -1.73 -11.34
CA LYS A 167 15.87 -2.17 -12.65
C LYS A 167 17.03 -1.28 -13.11
N LYS A 168 16.86 0.05 -13.01
CA LYS A 168 17.91 1.03 -13.32
C LYS A 168 19.17 0.82 -12.48
N PHE A 169 19.02 0.56 -11.17
CA PHE A 169 20.16 0.29 -10.31
C PHE A 169 20.91 -1.00 -10.71
N ARG A 170 20.20 -2.06 -11.09
CA ARG A 170 20.82 -3.30 -11.60
C ARG A 170 21.55 -3.10 -12.93
N GLU A 171 20.96 -2.33 -13.85
CA GLU A 171 21.60 -1.96 -15.12
C GLU A 171 22.87 -1.13 -14.87
N LYS A 172 22.83 -0.25 -13.87
CA LYS A 172 24.01 0.51 -13.46
C LYS A 172 25.11 -0.39 -12.89
N ILE A 173 24.78 -1.39 -12.07
CA ILE A 173 25.77 -2.40 -11.63
C ILE A 173 26.36 -3.15 -12.83
N LYS A 174 25.55 -3.46 -13.84
CA LYS A 174 26.01 -4.09 -15.09
C LYS A 174 27.03 -3.24 -15.85
N SER A 175 26.91 -1.91 -15.85
CA SER A 175 27.85 -1.03 -16.58
C SER A 175 29.23 -0.89 -15.93
N TYR A 176 29.40 -1.30 -14.67
CA TYR A 176 30.73 -1.35 -14.03
C TYR A 176 31.50 -2.63 -14.37
N ARG A 177 30.92 -3.53 -15.16
CA ARG A 177 31.62 -4.70 -15.71
C ARG A 177 32.51 -4.21 -16.85
N LYS A 178 33.82 -4.29 -16.66
CA LYS A 178 34.72 -4.45 -17.80
C LYS A 178 34.66 -5.90 -18.28
#